data_AF-A0A957L3A5-F1
#
_entry.id   AF-A0A957L3A5-F1
#
_cell.length_a   1.000
_cell.length_b   1.000
_cell.length_c   1.000
_cell.angle_alpha   90.00
_cell.angle_beta   90.00
_cell.angle_gamma   90.00
#
_symmetry.space_group_name_H-M   'P 1'
#
loop_
_entity.id
_entity.type
_entity.pdbx_description
1 polymer ?
#
loop_
_entity_poly.entity_id
_entity_poly.type
_entity_poly.pdbx_seq_one_letter_code
_entity_poly.pdbx_strand_id
1 'polypeptide(L)'
;GPQHPYTIGLLGSLPRLDSDRAEKLENIKGQPPNLLAPPTACPFAPRCQFAYERCYNENPLLENITETHEVACWWNIEKGTARYDH
;
A
#
# COMPACT_ATOMS: atom_id res chain seq x y z
N GLY A 1 -3.55 12.78 -2.12
CA GLY A 1 -3.84 11.98 -0.91
C GLY A 1 -2.87 10.81 -0.83
N PRO A 2 -2.91 9.99 0.24
CA PRO A 2 -2.07 8.79 0.35
C PRO A 2 -2.34 7.83 -0.82
N GLN A 3 -1.30 7.48 -1.58
CA GLN A 3 -1.44 6.66 -2.80
C GLN A 3 -0.89 5.23 -2.64
N HIS A 4 -0.39 4.88 -1.47
CA HIS A 4 0.07 3.53 -1.16
C HIS A 4 -0.92 2.83 -0.22
N PRO A 5 -1.35 1.57 -0.49
CA PRO A 5 -2.34 0.89 0.34
C PRO A 5 -1.91 0.74 1.81
N TYR A 6 -0.62 0.58 2.09
CA TYR A 6 -0.05 0.65 3.44
C TYR A 6 -0.36 1.97 4.16
N THR A 7 -0.13 3.12 3.52
CA THR A 7 -0.37 4.45 4.10
C THR A 7 -1.87 4.68 4.33
N ILE A 8 -2.71 4.21 3.41
CA ILE A 8 -4.18 4.27 3.58
C ILE A 8 -4.61 3.43 4.77
N GLY A 9 -4.15 2.17 4.86
CA GLY A 9 -4.46 1.28 5.98
C GLY A 9 -3.97 1.85 7.32
N LEU A 10 -2.79 2.47 7.35
CA LEU A 10 -2.29 3.13 8.56
C LEU A 10 -3.20 4.28 8.99
N LEU A 11 -3.60 5.16 8.07
CA LEU A 11 -4.51 6.27 8.38
C LEU A 11 -5.90 5.79 8.80
N GLY A 12 -6.41 4.71 8.19
CA GLY A 12 -7.68 4.07 8.58
C GLY A 12 -7.61 3.29 9.90
N SER A 13 -6.42 2.95 10.38
CA SER A 13 -6.20 2.27 11.67
C SER A 13 -6.11 3.23 12.86
N LEU A 14 -6.07 4.55 12.62
CA LEU A 14 -6.06 5.54 13.68
C LEU A 14 -7.49 5.80 14.19
N PRO A 15 -7.73 5.76 15.51
CA PRO A 15 -9.03 6.10 16.07
C PRO A 15 -9.35 7.57 15.78
N ARG A 16 -10.53 7.83 15.21
CA ARG A 16 -11.02 9.19 15.02
C ARG A 16 -11.49 9.74 16.38
N LEU A 17 -10.93 10.87 16.80
CA LEU A 17 -11.25 11.51 18.09
C LEU A 17 -12.69 12.05 18.17
N ASP A 18 -13.35 12.24 17.02
CA ASP A 18 -14.62 12.94 16.91
C ASP A 18 -15.82 12.01 16.64
N SER A 19 -15.63 10.68 16.69
CA SER A 19 -16.69 9.71 16.35
C SER A 19 -17.16 8.90 17.57
N ASP A 20 -18.42 9.12 17.97
CA ASP A 20 -19.17 8.29 18.96
C ASP A 20 -19.44 6.85 18.48
N ARG A 21 -19.01 6.50 17.27
CA ARG A 21 -19.16 5.18 16.68
C ARG A 21 -17.80 4.51 16.61
N ALA A 22 -17.73 3.29 17.14
CA ALA A 22 -16.66 2.34 16.84
C ALA A 22 -16.69 2.02 15.34
N GLU A 23 -16.14 2.91 14.50
CA GLU A 23 -15.81 2.58 13.12
C GLU A 23 -14.79 1.45 13.15
N LYS A 24 -15.07 0.40 12.37
CA LYS A 24 -14.28 -0.82 12.35
C LYS A 24 -12.90 -0.45 11.82
N LEU A 25 -11.90 -0.44 12.69
CA LEU A 25 -10.52 -0.19 12.31
C LEU A 25 -10.09 -1.27 11.30
N GLU A 26 -9.74 -0.84 10.08
CA GLU A 26 -9.17 -1.70 9.05
C GLU A 26 -7.76 -2.10 9.48
N ASN A 27 -7.66 -3.20 10.23
CA ASN A 27 -6.38 -3.74 10.65
C ASN A 27 -5.62 -4.31 9.45
N ILE A 28 -4.42 -3.81 9.19
CA ILE A 28 -3.48 -4.44 8.25
C ILE A 28 -3.09 -5.80 8.83
N LYS A 29 -3.65 -6.87 8.25
CA LYS A 29 -3.37 -8.25 8.69
C LYS A 29 -1.94 -8.66 8.31
N GLY A 30 -1.29 -9.48 9.14
CA GLY A 30 0.01 -10.08 8.86
C GLY A 30 1.20 -9.37 9.51
N GLN A 31 2.37 -10.03 9.52
CA GLN A 31 3.59 -9.51 10.12
C GLN A 31 4.40 -8.66 9.12
N PRO A 32 5.19 -7.68 9.59
CA PRO A 32 6.18 -6.99 8.76
C PRO A 32 7.16 -8.00 8.15
N PRO A 33 7.59 -7.80 6.89
CA PRO A 33 8.60 -8.67 6.29
C PRO A 33 9.95 -8.51 6.98
N ASN A 34 10.77 -9.56 6.89
CA ASN A 34 12.15 -9.51 7.32
C ASN A 34 12.99 -8.66 6.34
N LEU A 35 13.65 -7.61 6.84
CA LEU A 35 14.40 -6.62 6.03
C LEU A 35 15.93 -6.83 6.08
N LEU A 36 16.41 -8.03 6.44
CA LEU A 36 17.85 -8.31 6.49
C LEU A 36 18.55 -8.22 5.11
N ALA A 37 17.80 -8.28 4.02
CA ALA A 37 18.27 -8.04 2.66
C ALA A 37 17.25 -7.20 1.86
N PRO A 38 17.67 -6.47 0.82
CA PRO A 38 16.75 -5.77 -0.07
C PRO A 38 15.70 -6.72 -0.64
N PRO A 39 14.41 -6.35 -0.63
CA PRO A 39 13.36 -7.23 -1.11
C PRO A 39 13.41 -7.34 -2.64
N THR A 40 13.26 -8.57 -3.15
CA THR A 40 13.20 -8.85 -4.60
C THR A 40 11.80 -8.65 -5.18
N ALA A 41 10.77 -8.72 -4.32
CA ALA A 41 9.36 -8.49 -4.64
C ALA A 41 8.78 -7.38 -3.74
N CYS A 42 7.54 -6.95 -3.97
CA CYS A 42 6.92 -5.94 -3.11
C CYS A 42 6.80 -6.47 -1.66
N PRO A 43 7.44 -5.82 -0.67
CA PRO A 43 7.43 -6.28 0.73
C PRO A 43 6.02 -6.23 1.35
N PHE A 44 5.11 -5.46 0.76
CA PHE A 44 3.74 -5.31 1.22
C PHE A 44 2.75 -6.25 0.52
N ALA A 45 3.13 -6.96 -0.55
CA ALA A 45 2.23 -7.81 -1.32
C ALA A 45 1.40 -8.80 -0.47
N PRO A 46 1.97 -9.53 0.52
CA PRO A 46 1.20 -10.49 1.32
C PRO A 46 0.06 -9.87 2.15
N ARG A 47 0.09 -8.56 2.35
CA ARG A 47 -0.86 -7.79 3.18
C ARG A 47 -1.68 -6.80 2.35
N CYS A 48 -1.41 -6.69 1.06
CA CYS A 48 -2.03 -5.72 0.18
C CYS A 48 -3.29 -6.31 -0.46
N GLN A 49 -4.44 -5.67 -0.24
CA GLN A 49 -5.71 -6.05 -0.86
C GLN A 49 -5.73 -5.89 -2.39
N PHE A 50 -4.80 -5.09 -2.93
CA PHE A 50 -4.64 -4.83 -4.37
C PHE A 50 -3.43 -5.57 -4.96
N ALA A 51 -2.86 -6.54 -4.22
CA ALA A 51 -1.75 -7.33 -4.75
C ALA A 51 -2.22 -8.16 -5.95
N TYR A 52 -1.40 -8.17 -6.99
CA TYR A 52 -1.55 -9.01 -8.16
C TYR A 52 -0.19 -9.62 -8.53
N GLU A 53 -0.14 -10.44 -9.58
CA GLU A 53 1.02 -11.27 -9.94
C GLU A 53 2.36 -10.51 -9.87
N ARG A 54 2.45 -9.32 -10.49
CA ARG A 54 3.69 -8.53 -10.51
C ARG A 54 4.20 -8.16 -9.12
N CYS A 55 3.31 -7.90 -8.17
CA CYS A 55 3.68 -7.56 -6.79
C CYS A 55 4.44 -8.69 -6.09
N TYR A 56 4.20 -9.95 -6.47
CA TYR A 56 4.87 -11.12 -5.90
C TYR A 56 6.19 -11.46 -6.60
N ASN A 57 6.45 -10.87 -7.77
CA ASN A 57 7.62 -11.17 -8.60
C ASN A 57 8.63 -10.02 -8.65
N GLU A 58 8.18 -8.77 -8.52
CA GLU A 58 9.02 -7.57 -8.67
C GLU A 58 8.79 -6.54 -7.56
N ASN A 59 9.89 -5.96 -7.06
CA ASN A 59 9.83 -4.85 -6.13
C ASN A 59 9.62 -3.52 -6.89
N PRO A 60 8.57 -2.74 -6.60
CA PRO A 60 8.35 -1.46 -7.27
C PRO A 60 9.47 -0.47 -6.98
N LEU A 61 9.86 0.26 -8.03
CA LEU A 61 10.75 1.42 -7.90
C LEU A 61 9.98 2.60 -7.33
N LEU A 62 10.70 3.49 -6.63
CA LEU A 62 10.15 4.75 -6.17
C LEU A 62 10.00 5.70 -7.36
N GLU A 63 8.79 6.16 -7.63
CA GLU A 63 8.48 7.02 -8.76
C GLU A 63 7.66 8.24 -8.35
N ASN A 64 7.91 9.37 -9.02
CA ASN A 64 7.14 10.59 -8.86
C ASN A 64 5.79 10.45 -9.56
N ILE A 65 4.70 10.63 -8.81
CA ILE A 65 3.32 10.60 -9.31
C ILE A 65 2.71 12.00 -9.37
N THR A 66 3.26 12.93 -8.60
CA THR A 66 3.03 14.37 -8.68
C THR A 66 4.36 15.08 -8.37
N GLU A 67 4.39 16.41 -8.48
CA GLU A 67 5.57 17.22 -8.13
C GLU A 67 5.99 17.11 -6.66
N THR A 68 5.11 16.61 -5.78
CA THR A 68 5.33 16.58 -4.33
C THR A 68 5.17 15.19 -3.72
N HIS A 69 4.82 14.18 -4.53
CA HIS A 69 4.53 12.85 -4.03
C HIS A 69 5.22 11.78 -4.88
N GLU A 70 5.82 10.84 -4.17
CA GLU A 70 6.43 9.65 -4.74
C GLU A 70 5.74 8.40 -4.21
N VAL A 71 5.77 7.32 -4.98
CA VAL A 71 5.25 6.02 -4.58
C VAL A 71 6.06 4.88 -5.18
N ALA A 72 6.24 3.82 -4.40
CA ALA A 72 6.71 2.52 -4.88
C ALA A 72 5.54 1.53 -4.82
N CYS A 73 4.68 1.53 -5.83
CA CYS A 73 3.48 0.68 -5.88
C CYS A 73 3.06 0.39 -7.32
N TRP A 74 2.82 -0.88 -7.65
CA TRP A 74 2.31 -1.26 -8.97
C TRP A 74 0.83 -0.93 -9.19
N TRP A 75 0.07 -0.68 -8.12
CA TRP A 75 -1.35 -0.36 -8.19
C TRP A 75 -1.62 1.15 -8.18
N ASN A 76 -2.49 1.61 -9.07
CA ASN A 76 -3.05 2.96 -9.07
C ASN A 76 -4.38 2.96 -8.32
N ILE A 77 -4.37 3.52 -7.10
CA ILE A 77 -5.55 3.57 -6.25
C ILE A 77 -6.63 4.48 -6.84
N GLU A 78 -6.23 5.61 -7.43
CA GLU A 78 -7.17 6.60 -8.00
C GLU A 78 -7.90 6.05 -9.23
N LYS A 79 -7.18 5.30 -10.07
CA LYS A 79 -7.75 4.68 -11.28
C LYS A 79 -8.31 3.27 -11.04
N GLY A 80 -8.05 2.67 -9.87
CA GLY A 80 -8.48 1.31 -9.55
C GLY A 80 -7.91 0.23 -10.49
N THR A 81 -6.69 0.43 -10.99
CA THR A 81 -6.06 -0.47 -11.97
C THR A 81 -4.54 -0.55 -11.76
N ALA A 82 -3.88 -1.49 -12.43
CA ALA A 82 -2.43 -1.55 -12.51
C ALA A 82 -1.86 -0.28 -13.17
N ARG A 83 -0.71 0.22 -12.69
CA ARG A 83 -0.08 1.44 -13.23
C ARG A 83 0.48 1.26 -14.64
N TYR A 84 0.92 0.04 -14.98
CA TYR A 84 1.67 -0.22 -16.21
C TYR A 84 1.13 -1.39 -17.05
N ASP A 85 0.06 -2.05 -16.60
CA ASP A 85 -0.55 -3.11 -17.40
C ASP A 85 -1.66 -2.48 -18.26
N HIS A 86 -1.53 -2.65 -19.58
CA HIS A 86 -2.46 -2.16 -20.59
C HIS A 86 -3.71 -3.05 -20.70
#